data_AF-A0A7J7C418-F1
#
_entry.id   AF-A0A7J7C418-F1
#
_cell.length_a   1.000
_cell.length_b   1.000
_cell.length_c   1.000
_cell.angle_alpha   90.00
_cell.angle_beta   90.00
_cell.angle_gamma   90.00
#
_symmetry.space_group_name_H-M   'P 1'
#
loop_
_entity.id
_entity.type
_entity.pdbx_description
1 polymer ?
#
loop_
_entity_poly.entity_id
_entity_poly.type
_entity_poly.pdbx_seq_one_letter_code
_entity_poly.pdbx_strand_id
1 'polypeptide(L)'
;MEGEIQRFIMVWASAMLALCYCHTIGRITKPGKSRFLAFLPVVLLFLYLPLNLHAVFLVGPTSFFLSWLAPFRILLFAAGKGPLSSTSPALSLQQFLLVSCLPIKIRRNKPDPSLKTHKSPLNYSVKSLIFATAVPIFQNKEKINPNLIKLSYCVYLYCALELFLAMIAAMARAWLGVEFEPQFNEPYLATSIQDFWGRRWNLMVTSTLHATVYDPVRKVSTRVFGSKLAPLPAVVATFLVSGLMHELIFFYIGRKPPNWELTCFFVLHGRHRAFRNIRPSSARIEVDFLPKSLDIKVCTSDVLLVAR
;
A
#
# COMPACT_ATOMS: atom_id res chain seq x y z
N MET A 1 11.08 -11.04 24.21
CA MET A 1 10.09 -11.77 23.37
C MET A 1 8.91 -12.22 24.21
N GLU A 2 9.11 -12.63 25.47
CA GLU A 2 8.01 -12.73 26.43
C GLU A 2 7.18 -11.44 26.47
N GLY A 3 5.86 -11.57 26.43
CA GLY A 3 4.90 -10.47 26.43
C GLY A 3 4.59 -9.83 25.08
N GLU A 4 5.52 -9.84 24.12
CA GLU A 4 5.29 -9.22 22.80
C GLU A 4 4.24 -9.98 21.99
N ILE A 5 4.29 -11.31 22.02
CA ILE A 5 3.29 -12.18 21.36
C ILE A 5 1.91 -11.95 21.99
N GLN A 6 1.84 -11.79 23.31
CA GLN A 6 0.60 -11.50 24.01
C GLN A 6 0.01 -10.14 23.58
N ARG A 7 0.84 -9.10 23.49
CA ARG A 7 0.42 -7.79 22.97
C ARG A 7 -0.03 -7.87 21.51
N PHE A 8 0.67 -8.64 20.68
CA PHE A 8 0.27 -8.90 19.30
C PHE A 8 -1.11 -9.56 19.21
N ILE A 9 -1.34 -10.61 20.02
CA ILE A 9 -2.64 -11.28 20.10
C ILE A 9 -3.72 -10.28 20.56
N MET A 10 -3.47 -9.48 21.59
CA MET A 10 -4.42 -8.48 22.09
C MET A 10 -4.76 -7.42 21.03
N VAL A 11 -3.75 -6.95 20.29
CA VAL A 11 -3.92 -5.99 19.19
C VAL A 11 -4.83 -6.54 18.11
N TRP A 12 -4.55 -7.76 17.64
CA TRP A 12 -5.35 -8.37 16.58
C TRP A 12 -6.73 -8.82 17.05
N ALA A 13 -6.88 -9.29 18.29
CA ALA A 13 -8.18 -9.58 18.89
C ALA A 13 -9.06 -8.32 18.98
N SER A 14 -8.48 -7.20 19.43
CA SER A 14 -9.16 -5.91 19.47
C SER A 14 -9.57 -5.44 18.08
N ALA A 15 -8.69 -5.61 17.09
CA ALA A 15 -8.99 -5.28 15.69
C ALA A 15 -10.15 -6.13 15.14
N MET A 16 -10.14 -7.45 15.39
CA MET A 16 -11.22 -8.34 14.96
C MET A 16 -12.56 -7.97 15.60
N LEU A 17 -12.57 -7.68 16.90
CA LEU A 17 -13.79 -7.25 17.61
C LEU A 17 -14.35 -5.95 17.04
N ALA A 18 -13.49 -4.96 16.76
CA ALA A 18 -13.89 -3.70 16.16
C ALA A 18 -14.42 -3.88 14.72
N LEU A 19 -13.89 -4.83 13.95
CA LEU A 19 -14.44 -5.18 12.64
C LEU A 19 -15.80 -5.88 12.74
N CYS A 20 -16.00 -6.76 13.73
CA CYS A 20 -17.31 -7.36 14.00
C CYS A 20 -18.37 -6.29 14.32
N TYR A 21 -17.98 -5.26 15.09
CA TYR A 21 -18.81 -4.08 15.32
C TYR A 21 -19.12 -3.35 14.01
N CYS A 22 -18.11 -3.05 13.17
CA CYS A 22 -18.32 -2.40 11.87
C CYS A 22 -19.26 -3.19 10.95
N HIS A 23 -19.12 -4.52 10.91
CA HIS A 23 -19.99 -5.40 10.13
C HIS A 23 -21.45 -5.33 10.62
N THR A 24 -21.66 -5.36 11.93
CA THR A 24 -23.00 -5.30 12.54
C THR A 24 -23.67 -3.96 12.29
N ILE A 25 -22.97 -2.85 12.59
CA ILE A 25 -23.47 -1.50 12.33
C ILE A 25 -23.69 -1.25 10.83
N GLY A 26 -22.85 -1.82 9.97
CA GLY A 26 -23.00 -1.74 8.52
C GLY A 26 -24.28 -2.38 7.98
N ARG A 27 -24.84 -3.38 8.68
CA ARG A 27 -26.13 -4.01 8.34
C ARG A 27 -27.33 -3.20 8.84
N ILE A 28 -27.16 -2.45 9.92
CA ILE A 28 -28.25 -1.68 10.57
C ILE A 28 -28.39 -0.29 9.95
N THR A 29 -27.27 0.37 9.69
CA THR A 29 -27.25 1.75 9.19
C THR A 29 -27.30 1.79 7.67
N LYS A 30 -27.72 2.92 7.07
CA LYS A 30 -27.55 3.17 5.62
C LYS A 30 -26.17 3.78 5.33
N PRO A 31 -25.59 3.59 4.12
CA PRO A 31 -24.34 4.25 3.75
C PRO A 31 -24.48 5.79 3.82
N GLY A 32 -23.46 6.46 4.34
CA GLY A 32 -23.46 7.92 4.46
C GLY A 32 -22.83 8.43 5.76
N LYS A 33 -23.22 9.65 6.16
CA LYS A 33 -22.60 10.38 7.28
C LYS A 33 -22.76 9.67 8.63
N SER A 34 -23.93 9.11 8.91
CA SER A 34 -24.19 8.40 10.17
C SER A 34 -23.28 7.17 10.33
N ARG A 35 -23.13 6.37 9.28
CA ARG A 35 -22.23 5.21 9.28
C ARG A 35 -20.75 5.64 9.39
N PHE A 36 -20.37 6.73 8.73
CA PHE A 36 -19.02 7.29 8.85
C PHE A 36 -18.70 7.70 10.29
N LEU A 37 -19.61 8.43 10.96
CA LEU A 37 -19.45 8.82 12.36
C LEU A 37 -19.35 7.60 13.28
N ALA A 38 -20.16 6.56 13.03
CA ALA A 38 -20.11 5.33 13.81
C ALA A 38 -18.80 4.54 13.65
N PHE A 39 -18.10 4.67 12.52
CA PHE A 39 -16.83 4.00 12.25
C PHE A 39 -15.60 4.83 12.63
N LEU A 40 -15.75 6.14 12.86
CA LEU A 40 -14.64 7.02 13.23
C LEU A 40 -13.87 6.52 14.48
N PRO A 41 -14.53 6.08 15.57
CA PRO A 41 -13.81 5.51 16.73
C PRO A 41 -12.97 4.29 16.37
N VAL A 42 -13.44 3.44 15.45
CA VAL A 42 -12.72 2.25 14.98
C VAL A 42 -11.50 2.64 14.16
N VAL A 43 -11.63 3.65 13.29
CA VAL A 43 -10.50 4.19 12.53
C VAL A 43 -9.42 4.73 13.48
N LEU A 44 -9.80 5.49 14.51
CA LEU A 44 -8.85 6.02 15.48
C LEU A 44 -8.17 4.91 16.30
N LEU A 45 -8.94 3.90 16.71
CA LEU A 45 -8.40 2.71 17.38
C LEU A 45 -7.35 2.01 16.51
N PHE A 46 -7.60 1.89 15.21
CA PHE A 46 -6.70 1.24 14.26
C PHE A 46 -5.40 2.01 14.00
N LEU A 47 -5.42 3.33 14.18
CA LEU A 47 -4.20 4.13 14.21
C LEU A 47 -3.46 3.93 15.55
N TYR A 48 -4.16 3.79 16.66
CA TYR A 48 -3.53 3.62 17.97
C TYR A 48 -2.88 2.23 18.16
N LEU A 49 -3.54 1.16 17.72
CA LEU A 49 -3.16 -0.22 18.03
C LEU A 49 -1.69 -0.61 17.74
N PRO A 50 -1.08 -0.25 16.60
CA PRO A 50 0.31 -0.61 16.31
C PRO A 50 1.34 -0.02 17.28
N LEU A 51 1.01 1.04 18.02
CA LEU A 51 1.90 1.64 19.02
C LEU A 51 2.18 0.72 20.21
N ASN A 52 1.36 -0.31 20.41
CA ASN A 52 1.52 -1.28 21.49
C ASN A 52 2.56 -2.37 21.18
N LEU A 53 3.06 -2.41 19.94
CA LEU A 53 4.07 -3.38 19.49
C LEU A 53 5.45 -2.70 19.39
N HIS A 54 6.49 -3.43 19.74
CA HIS A 54 7.88 -2.97 19.71
C HIS A 54 8.75 -3.76 18.71
N ALA A 55 8.42 -5.01 18.42
CA ALA A 55 9.17 -5.81 17.47
C ALA A 55 8.93 -5.31 16.04
N VAL A 56 9.98 -4.84 15.36
CA VAL A 56 9.93 -4.28 14.00
C VAL A 56 9.19 -5.20 13.01
N PHE A 57 9.48 -6.51 13.08
CA PHE A 57 8.85 -7.54 12.23
C PHE A 57 7.34 -7.70 12.46
N LEU A 58 6.82 -7.31 13.63
CA LEU A 58 5.39 -7.34 13.94
C LEU A 58 4.73 -5.98 13.70
N VAL A 59 5.39 -4.89 14.10
CA VAL A 59 4.91 -3.51 13.97
C VAL A 59 4.70 -3.11 12.52
N GLY A 60 5.67 -3.37 11.64
CA GLY A 60 5.61 -2.96 10.24
C GLY A 60 4.41 -3.54 9.50
N PRO A 61 4.22 -4.87 9.48
CA PRO A 61 3.04 -5.48 8.89
C PRO A 61 1.73 -5.07 9.58
N THR A 62 1.71 -5.03 10.91
CA THR A 62 0.49 -4.67 11.66
C THR A 62 0.06 -3.24 11.36
N SER A 63 0.99 -2.29 11.30
CA SER A 63 0.68 -0.91 10.92
C SER A 63 0.22 -0.78 9.48
N PHE A 64 0.82 -1.52 8.54
CA PHE A 64 0.36 -1.54 7.15
C PHE A 64 -1.09 -2.07 7.05
N PHE A 65 -1.41 -3.19 7.69
CA PHE A 65 -2.77 -3.76 7.63
C PHE A 65 -3.80 -2.96 8.42
N LEU A 66 -3.48 -2.56 9.66
CA LEU A 66 -4.42 -1.93 10.57
C LEU A 66 -4.48 -0.41 10.41
N SER A 67 -3.38 0.31 10.20
CA SER A 67 -3.44 1.77 10.06
C SER A 67 -3.73 2.20 8.63
N TRP A 68 -3.38 1.40 7.62
CA TRP A 68 -3.61 1.75 6.22
C TRP A 68 -4.77 1.01 5.58
N LEU A 69 -4.68 -0.31 5.40
CA LEU A 69 -5.66 -1.00 4.58
C LEU A 69 -7.06 -1.02 5.19
N ALA A 70 -7.16 -1.48 6.43
CA ALA A 70 -8.45 -1.70 7.06
C ALA A 70 -9.25 -0.40 7.23
N PRO A 71 -8.69 0.73 7.72
CA PRO A 71 -9.42 1.99 7.84
C PRO A 71 -9.89 2.49 6.49
N PHE A 72 -9.04 2.45 5.46
CA PHE A 72 -9.39 2.92 4.13
C PHE A 72 -10.56 2.09 3.54
N ARG A 73 -10.58 0.77 3.77
CA ARG A 73 -11.68 -0.10 3.36
C ARG A 73 -12.95 0.11 4.18
N ILE A 74 -12.85 0.32 5.49
CA ILE A 74 -13.99 0.65 6.36
C ILE A 74 -14.59 2.00 5.96
N LEU A 75 -13.77 3.00 5.62
CA LEU A 75 -14.23 4.30 5.14
C LEU A 75 -14.95 4.18 3.79
N LEU A 76 -14.45 3.34 2.87
CA LEU A 76 -15.18 3.02 1.64
C LEU A 76 -16.52 2.34 1.94
N PHE A 77 -16.54 1.39 2.87
CA PHE A 77 -17.75 0.72 3.32
C PHE A 77 -18.76 1.67 3.97
N ALA A 78 -18.27 2.69 4.70
CA ALA A 78 -19.09 3.77 5.24
C ALA A 78 -19.82 4.53 4.12
N ALA A 79 -19.12 4.76 3.01
CA ALA A 79 -19.63 5.42 1.82
C ALA A 79 -20.43 4.50 0.87
N GLY A 80 -20.62 3.22 1.22
CA GLY A 80 -21.34 2.24 0.38
C GLY A 80 -20.58 1.84 -0.87
N LYS A 81 -19.26 1.98 -0.86
CA LYS A 81 -18.36 1.67 -1.97
C LYS A 81 -17.33 0.61 -1.57
N GLY A 82 -16.50 0.22 -2.52
CA GLY A 82 -15.37 -0.67 -2.30
C GLY A 82 -15.77 -2.14 -2.17
N PRO A 83 -14.76 -3.02 -1.96
CA PRO A 83 -14.93 -4.47 -2.01
C PRO A 83 -15.87 -5.01 -0.93
N LEU A 84 -16.05 -4.26 0.17
CA LEU A 84 -16.94 -4.63 1.27
C LEU A 84 -18.43 -4.36 1.00
N SER A 85 -18.75 -3.46 0.06
CA SER A 85 -20.13 -3.10 -0.31
C SER A 85 -20.58 -3.70 -1.65
N SER A 86 -19.63 -4.16 -2.48
CA SER A 86 -19.87 -4.49 -3.89
C SER A 86 -20.39 -5.90 -4.15
N THR A 87 -20.77 -6.66 -3.12
CA THR A 87 -21.07 -8.09 -3.25
C THR A 87 -22.52 -8.39 -2.85
N SER A 88 -23.30 -8.89 -3.81
CA SER A 88 -24.63 -9.46 -3.61
C SER A 88 -24.55 -10.98 -3.80
N PRO A 89 -24.90 -11.83 -2.81
CA PRO A 89 -25.32 -11.52 -1.44
C PRO A 89 -24.18 -10.93 -0.59
N ALA A 90 -24.58 -10.23 0.49
CA ALA A 90 -23.69 -9.60 1.46
C ALA A 90 -22.63 -10.60 1.97
N LEU A 91 -21.41 -10.09 2.20
CA LEU A 91 -20.30 -10.91 2.67
C LEU A 91 -20.64 -11.58 4.00
N SER A 92 -20.20 -12.84 4.15
CA SER A 92 -20.20 -13.48 5.47
C SER A 92 -19.26 -12.75 6.42
N LEU A 93 -19.43 -12.93 7.74
CA LEU A 93 -18.56 -12.28 8.73
C LEU A 93 -17.08 -12.59 8.46
N GLN A 94 -16.74 -13.86 8.21
CA GLN A 94 -15.38 -14.28 7.91
C GLN A 94 -14.81 -13.58 6.66
N GLN A 95 -15.59 -13.51 5.59
CA GLN A 95 -15.18 -12.80 4.37
C GLN A 95 -15.00 -11.30 4.62
N PHE A 96 -15.87 -10.68 5.43
CA PHE A 96 -15.74 -9.28 5.81
C PHE A 96 -14.45 -9.02 6.58
N LEU A 97 -14.11 -9.86 7.57
CA LEU A 97 -12.88 -9.74 8.35
C LEU A 97 -11.64 -9.86 7.46
N LEU A 98 -11.60 -10.89 6.62
CA LEU A 98 -10.48 -11.18 5.73
C LEU A 98 -10.29 -10.09 4.68
N VAL A 99 -11.37 -9.66 4.01
CA VAL A 99 -11.32 -8.58 3.01
C VAL A 99 -11.09 -7.21 3.67
N SER A 100 -11.31 -7.04 4.97
CA SER A 100 -10.97 -5.77 5.62
C SER A 100 -9.47 -5.65 5.85
N CYS A 101 -8.82 -6.70 6.36
CA CYS A 101 -7.41 -6.63 6.75
C CYS A 101 -6.42 -7.11 5.68
N LEU A 102 -6.79 -8.06 4.82
CA LEU A 102 -5.84 -8.75 3.95
C LEU A 102 -5.93 -8.30 2.48
N PRO A 103 -4.84 -8.47 1.70
CA PRO A 103 -4.76 -8.20 0.26
C PRO A 103 -5.69 -9.00 -0.68
N ILE A 104 -6.92 -9.33 -0.28
CA ILE A 104 -7.77 -10.27 -0.98
C ILE A 104 -8.79 -9.55 -1.85
N LYS A 105 -8.96 -10.00 -3.09
CA LYS A 105 -10.18 -9.77 -3.87
C LYS A 105 -10.90 -11.09 -4.06
N ILE A 106 -12.13 -11.17 -3.56
CA ILE A 106 -12.98 -12.35 -3.76
C ILE A 106 -13.43 -12.35 -5.23
N ARG A 107 -12.86 -13.24 -6.05
CA ARG A 107 -13.34 -13.53 -7.40
C ARG A 107 -14.41 -14.61 -7.32
N ARG A 108 -15.65 -14.29 -7.72
CA ARG A 108 -16.76 -15.27 -7.81
C ARG A 108 -16.90 -15.92 -9.19
N ASN A 109 -16.32 -15.34 -10.23
CA ASN A 109 -16.39 -15.89 -11.59
C ASN A 109 -15.15 -16.74 -11.92
N LYS A 110 -15.33 -17.71 -12.84
CA LYS A 110 -14.28 -18.62 -13.33
C LYS A 110 -12.98 -17.84 -13.62
N PRO A 111 -11.81 -18.41 -13.28
CA PRO A 111 -10.53 -17.77 -13.56
C PRO A 111 -10.42 -17.49 -15.06
N ASP A 112 -10.17 -16.24 -15.42
CA ASP A 112 -9.83 -15.87 -16.79
C ASP A 112 -8.45 -16.47 -17.10
N PRO A 113 -8.35 -17.42 -18.06
CA PRO A 113 -7.09 -18.08 -18.39
C PRO A 113 -6.02 -17.11 -18.95
N SER A 114 -6.39 -15.88 -19.33
CA SER A 114 -5.47 -14.86 -19.82
C SER A 114 -4.67 -14.16 -18.71
N LEU A 115 -5.12 -14.24 -17.45
CA LEU A 115 -4.40 -13.70 -16.30
C LEU A 115 -3.45 -14.77 -15.75
N LYS A 116 -2.22 -14.79 -16.27
CA LYS A 116 -1.09 -15.53 -15.69
C LYS A 116 -0.84 -15.02 -14.25
N THR A 117 -1.59 -15.55 -13.29
CA THR A 117 -1.66 -15.05 -11.91
C THR A 117 -0.54 -15.64 -11.05
N HIS A 118 0.16 -16.67 -11.54
CA HIS A 118 1.26 -17.31 -10.84
C HIS A 118 2.60 -16.87 -11.42
N LYS A 119 3.35 -16.11 -10.62
CA LYS A 119 4.79 -15.95 -10.84
C LYS A 119 5.44 -17.32 -10.71
N SER A 120 6.40 -17.62 -11.58
CA SER A 120 7.15 -18.87 -11.53
C SER A 120 7.79 -19.03 -10.14
N PRO A 121 7.78 -20.24 -9.54
CA PRO A 121 8.47 -20.50 -8.28
C PRO A 121 9.96 -20.09 -8.35
N LEU A 122 10.57 -20.18 -9.54
CA LEU A 122 11.93 -19.71 -9.80
C LEU A 122 12.11 -18.22 -9.47
N ASN A 123 11.10 -17.38 -9.76
CA ASN A 123 11.15 -15.95 -9.49
C ASN A 123 11.25 -15.68 -7.98
N TYR A 124 10.49 -16.42 -7.17
CA TYR A 124 10.57 -16.33 -5.71
C TYR A 124 11.89 -16.89 -5.16
N SER A 125 12.39 -18.00 -5.73
CA SER A 125 13.69 -18.57 -5.34
C SER A 125 14.83 -17.60 -5.59
N VAL A 126 14.88 -16.96 -6.78
CA VAL A 126 15.89 -15.96 -7.12
C VAL A 126 15.83 -14.77 -6.15
N LYS A 127 14.63 -14.26 -5.85
CA LYS A 127 14.47 -13.15 -4.90
C LYS A 127 14.85 -13.53 -3.48
N SER A 128 14.58 -14.77 -3.06
CA SER A 128 15.00 -15.29 -1.75
C SER A 128 16.52 -15.37 -1.67
N LEU A 129 17.18 -15.78 -2.75
CA LEU A 129 18.65 -15.79 -2.83
C LEU A 129 19.22 -14.37 -2.75
N ILE A 130 18.65 -13.41 -3.50
CA ILE A 130 19.05 -12.00 -3.44
C ILE A 130 18.86 -11.43 -2.02
N PHE A 131 17.75 -11.75 -1.37
CA PHE A 131 17.51 -11.34 0.01
C PHE A 131 18.55 -11.91 0.99
N ALA A 132 18.92 -13.19 0.83
CA ALA A 132 19.93 -13.83 1.66
C ALA A 132 21.34 -13.25 1.46
N THR A 133 21.72 -12.94 0.21
CA THR A 133 23.05 -12.37 -0.10
C THR A 133 23.19 -10.89 0.28
N ALA A 134 22.10 -10.19 0.56
CA ALA A 134 22.14 -8.80 1.02
C ALA A 134 22.74 -8.65 2.43
N VAL A 135 22.56 -9.65 3.31
CA VAL A 135 23.06 -9.62 4.70
C VAL A 135 24.58 -9.41 4.79
N PRO A 136 25.44 -10.20 4.12
CA PRO A 136 26.89 -9.99 4.17
C PRO A 136 27.34 -8.69 3.47
N ILE A 137 26.58 -8.18 2.49
CA ILE A 137 26.84 -6.89 1.84
C ILE A 137 26.68 -5.76 2.86
N PHE A 138 25.61 -5.80 3.67
CA PHE A 138 25.37 -4.79 4.69
C PHE A 138 26.34 -4.86 5.88
N GLN A 139 26.88 -6.04 6.20
CA GLN A 139 27.94 -6.18 7.20
C GLN A 139 29.25 -5.51 6.76
N ASN A 140 29.53 -5.48 5.46
CA ASN A 140 30.73 -4.86 4.89
C ASN A 140 30.48 -3.46 4.31
N LYS A 141 29.41 -2.78 4.75
CA LYS A 141 28.95 -1.48 4.21
C LYS A 141 30.04 -0.41 4.20
N GLU A 142 30.99 -0.42 5.14
CA GLU A 142 32.02 0.61 5.22
C GLU A 142 33.03 0.56 4.07
N LYS A 143 33.16 -0.60 3.41
CA LYS A 143 34.11 -0.81 2.30
C LYS A 143 33.48 -0.61 0.92
N ILE A 144 32.17 -0.42 0.86
CA ILE A 144 31.40 -0.42 -0.39
C ILE A 144 31.00 1.01 -0.76
N ASN A 145 30.93 1.31 -2.05
CA ASN A 145 30.49 2.62 -2.52
C ASN A 145 29.10 2.97 -1.92
N PRO A 146 28.92 4.16 -1.32
CA PRO A 146 27.65 4.58 -0.72
C PRO A 146 26.43 4.48 -1.64
N ASN A 147 26.60 4.69 -2.95
CA ASN A 147 25.49 4.57 -3.90
C ASN A 147 25.10 3.12 -4.15
N LEU A 148 26.07 2.21 -4.16
CA LEU A 148 25.82 0.78 -4.33
C LEU A 148 25.07 0.21 -3.12
N ILE A 149 25.44 0.64 -1.90
CA ILE A 149 24.75 0.25 -0.67
C ILE A 149 23.28 0.68 -0.71
N LYS A 150 23.00 1.93 -1.11
CA LYS A 150 21.63 2.42 -1.26
C LYS A 150 20.84 1.57 -2.25
N LEU A 151 21.43 1.27 -3.41
CA LEU A 151 20.81 0.41 -4.42
C LEU A 151 20.51 -0.99 -3.86
N SER A 152 21.46 -1.59 -3.13
CA SER A 152 21.28 -2.88 -2.47
C SER A 152 20.13 -2.87 -1.46
N TYR A 153 19.98 -1.80 -0.69
CA TYR A 153 18.83 -1.63 0.21
C TYR A 153 17.50 -1.50 -0.54
N CYS A 154 17.45 -0.81 -1.69
CA CYS A 154 16.24 -0.75 -2.53
C CYS A 154 15.81 -2.16 -2.97
N VAL A 155 16.78 -2.93 -3.47
CA VAL A 155 16.56 -4.31 -3.91
C VAL A 155 16.13 -5.19 -2.74
N TYR A 156 16.80 -5.05 -1.59
CA TYR A 156 16.46 -5.77 -0.36
C TYR A 156 15.03 -5.50 0.09
N LEU A 157 14.61 -4.23 0.19
CA LEU A 157 13.26 -3.85 0.60
C LEU A 157 12.20 -4.37 -0.36
N TYR A 158 12.43 -4.27 -1.67
CA TYR A 158 11.53 -4.82 -2.66
C TYR A 158 11.37 -6.33 -2.52
N CYS A 159 12.49 -7.07 -2.43
CA CYS A 159 12.46 -8.52 -2.23
C CYS A 159 11.78 -8.90 -0.90
N ALA A 160 12.08 -8.18 0.19
CA ALA A 160 11.50 -8.41 1.50
C ALA A 160 9.96 -8.23 1.48
N LEU A 161 9.48 -7.12 0.93
CA LEU A 161 8.04 -6.83 0.84
C LEU A 161 7.31 -7.85 -0.03
N GLU A 162 7.89 -8.21 -1.17
CA GLU A 162 7.26 -9.17 -2.07
C GLU A 162 7.22 -10.59 -1.49
N LEU A 163 8.33 -11.06 -0.89
CA LEU A 163 8.37 -12.37 -0.23
C LEU A 163 7.41 -12.41 0.96
N PHE A 164 7.39 -11.36 1.79
CA PHE A 164 6.47 -11.28 2.92
C PHE A 164 5.00 -11.35 2.50
N LEU A 165 4.60 -10.56 1.51
CA LEU A 165 3.22 -10.58 1.00
C LEU A 165 2.89 -11.89 0.27
N ALA A 166 3.85 -12.51 -0.40
CA ALA A 166 3.69 -13.83 -1.02
C ALA A 166 3.49 -14.93 0.04
N MET A 167 4.21 -14.88 1.16
CA MET A 167 4.02 -15.80 2.28
C MET A 167 2.61 -15.69 2.86
N ILE A 168 2.14 -14.46 3.15
CA ILE A 168 0.76 -14.23 3.63
C ILE A 168 -0.26 -14.77 2.63
N ALA A 169 -0.08 -14.48 1.34
CA ALA A 169 -0.95 -14.97 0.28
C ALA A 169 -0.98 -16.51 0.19
N ALA A 170 0.17 -17.17 0.31
CA ALA A 170 0.27 -18.62 0.28
C ALA A 170 -0.41 -19.26 1.50
N MET A 171 -0.18 -18.73 2.70
CA MET A 171 -0.82 -19.21 3.93
C MET A 171 -2.34 -19.09 3.84
N ALA A 172 -2.83 -17.93 3.42
CA ALA A 172 -4.26 -17.70 3.33
C ALA A 172 -4.91 -18.49 2.17
N ARG A 173 -4.20 -18.75 1.06
CA ARG A 173 -4.66 -19.69 0.02
C ARG A 173 -4.81 -21.11 0.58
N ALA A 174 -3.81 -21.58 1.34
CA ALA A 174 -3.83 -22.93 1.91
C ALA A 174 -4.95 -23.12 2.94
N TRP A 175 -5.26 -22.09 3.73
CA TRP A 175 -6.25 -22.18 4.80
C TRP A 175 -7.68 -21.85 4.36
N LEU A 176 -7.85 -20.92 3.42
CA LEU A 176 -9.15 -20.36 3.04
C LEU A 176 -9.56 -20.67 1.60
N GLY A 177 -8.67 -21.24 0.80
CA GLY A 177 -8.91 -21.53 -0.62
C GLY A 177 -9.10 -20.27 -1.49
N VAL A 178 -8.76 -19.08 -0.98
CA VAL A 178 -8.98 -17.81 -1.69
C VAL A 178 -7.72 -17.38 -2.45
N GLU A 179 -7.91 -16.89 -3.67
CA GLU A 179 -6.83 -16.32 -4.47
C GLU A 179 -6.49 -14.90 -4.02
N PHE A 180 -5.19 -14.64 -3.85
CA PHE A 180 -4.67 -13.31 -3.58
C PHE A 180 -4.26 -12.61 -4.87
N GLU A 181 -4.46 -11.31 -4.93
CA GLU A 181 -3.95 -10.53 -6.05
C GLU A 181 -2.43 -10.41 -5.97
N PRO A 182 -1.73 -10.47 -7.12
CA PRO A 182 -0.31 -10.15 -7.16
C PRO A 182 -0.12 -8.70 -6.71
N GLN A 183 0.70 -8.50 -5.68
CA GLN A 183 0.93 -7.17 -5.10
C GLN A 183 1.90 -6.34 -5.94
N PHE A 184 2.83 -7.01 -6.60
CA PHE A 184 3.82 -6.41 -7.48
C PHE A 184 3.75 -7.05 -8.86
N ASN A 185 3.92 -6.24 -9.90
CA ASN A 185 4.02 -6.70 -11.29
C ASN A 185 5.33 -6.21 -11.91
N GLU A 186 6.43 -6.82 -11.48
CA GLU A 186 7.79 -6.58 -12.00
C GLU A 186 8.10 -5.09 -12.19
N PRO A 187 8.15 -4.31 -11.09
CA PRO A 187 8.29 -2.86 -11.12
C PRO A 187 9.58 -2.38 -11.80
N TYR A 188 10.62 -3.21 -11.83
CA TYR A 188 11.86 -2.93 -12.55
C TYR A 188 11.71 -2.91 -14.08
N LEU A 189 10.59 -3.40 -14.63
CA LEU A 189 10.26 -3.31 -16.06
C LEU A 189 9.39 -2.09 -16.40
N ALA A 190 9.20 -1.15 -15.47
CA ALA A 190 8.40 0.03 -15.72
C ALA A 190 9.04 0.92 -16.81
N THR A 191 8.23 1.34 -17.78
CA THR A 191 8.67 2.26 -18.85
C THR A 191 8.39 3.73 -18.52
N SER A 192 7.67 4.00 -17.42
CA SER A 192 7.38 5.34 -16.93
C SER A 192 7.00 5.35 -15.45
N ILE A 193 7.08 6.52 -14.81
CA ILE A 193 6.61 6.75 -13.42
C ILE A 193 5.13 6.40 -13.25
N GLN A 194 4.30 6.64 -14.28
CA GLN A 194 2.89 6.27 -14.26
C GLN A 194 2.72 4.75 -14.28
N ASP A 195 3.50 4.05 -15.10
CA ASP A 195 3.45 2.59 -15.20
C ASP A 195 3.94 1.94 -13.88
N PHE A 196 5.03 2.47 -13.31
CA PHE A 196 5.56 2.05 -12.02
C PHE A 196 4.50 2.15 -10.91
N TRP A 197 4.04 3.35 -10.56
CA TRP A 197 3.11 3.55 -9.45
C TRP A 197 1.68 3.10 -9.74
N GLY A 198 1.27 3.10 -11.01
CA GLY A 198 -0.10 2.80 -11.40
C GLY A 198 -0.39 1.32 -11.62
N ARG A 199 0.60 0.55 -12.09
CA ARG A 199 0.37 -0.81 -12.62
C ARG A 199 1.37 -1.86 -12.15
N ARG A 200 2.43 -1.48 -11.43
CA ARG A 200 3.51 -2.42 -11.09
C ARG A 200 3.92 -2.43 -9.63
N TRP A 201 3.86 -1.29 -8.96
CA TRP A 201 4.19 -1.14 -7.55
C TRP A 201 2.94 -1.18 -6.67
N ASN A 202 2.91 -2.09 -5.69
CA ASN A 202 1.87 -2.24 -4.66
C ASN A 202 0.44 -1.96 -5.17
N LEU A 203 -0.04 -2.84 -6.04
CA LEU A 203 -1.34 -2.71 -6.73
C LEU A 203 -2.53 -2.57 -5.78
N MET A 204 -2.41 -3.13 -4.58
CA MET A 204 -3.46 -3.07 -3.57
C MET A 204 -3.52 -1.69 -2.89
N VAL A 205 -2.38 -1.08 -2.57
CA VAL A 205 -2.37 0.32 -2.10
C VAL A 205 -2.87 1.25 -3.20
N THR A 206 -2.40 1.06 -4.43
CA THR A 206 -2.83 1.89 -5.58
C THR A 206 -4.34 1.81 -5.80
N SER A 207 -4.93 0.62 -5.80
CA SER A 207 -6.38 0.46 -5.96
C SER A 207 -7.17 1.02 -4.76
N THR A 208 -6.65 0.87 -3.54
CA THR A 208 -7.28 1.42 -2.32
C THR A 208 -7.26 2.95 -2.33
N LEU A 209 -6.12 3.56 -2.61
CA LEU A 209 -5.96 5.01 -2.73
C LEU A 209 -6.78 5.59 -3.89
N HIS A 210 -6.88 4.86 -5.00
CA HIS A 210 -7.70 5.29 -6.13
C HIS A 210 -9.17 5.45 -5.70
N ALA A 211 -9.73 4.44 -5.02
CA ALA A 211 -11.12 4.46 -4.60
C ALA A 211 -11.39 5.46 -3.45
N THR A 212 -10.44 5.62 -2.52
CA THR A 212 -10.61 6.45 -1.30
C THR A 212 -10.28 7.91 -1.50
N VAL A 213 -9.28 8.23 -2.32
CA VAL A 213 -8.74 9.59 -2.45
C VAL A 213 -8.92 10.09 -3.87
N TYR A 214 -8.38 9.38 -4.87
CA TYR A 214 -8.37 9.87 -6.25
C TYR A 214 -9.79 10.13 -6.80
N ASP A 215 -10.69 9.13 -6.70
CA ASP A 215 -12.03 9.24 -7.24
C ASP A 215 -12.88 10.33 -6.56
N PRO A 216 -12.93 10.43 -5.21
CA PRO A 216 -13.63 11.53 -4.54
C PRO A 216 -13.03 12.90 -4.87
N VAL A 217 -11.71 13.06 -4.79
CA VAL A 217 -11.05 14.34 -5.06
C VAL A 217 -11.24 14.75 -6.51
N ARG A 218 -11.13 13.83 -7.47
CA ARG A 218 -11.40 14.10 -8.88
C ARG A 218 -12.84 14.55 -9.10
N LYS A 219 -13.82 13.89 -8.47
CA LYS A 219 -15.24 14.28 -8.59
C LYS A 219 -15.51 15.70 -8.08
N VAL A 220 -14.94 16.06 -6.93
CA VAL A 220 -15.05 17.42 -6.39
C VAL A 220 -14.32 18.41 -7.31
N SER A 221 -13.11 18.07 -7.73
CA SER A 221 -12.27 18.93 -8.57
C SER A 221 -12.87 19.17 -9.96
N THR A 222 -13.59 18.20 -10.54
CA THR A 222 -14.32 18.39 -11.80
C THR A 222 -15.38 19.47 -11.68
N ARG A 223 -16.02 19.61 -10.52
CA ARG A 223 -17.04 20.65 -10.28
C ARG A 223 -16.42 22.04 -10.13
N VAL A 224 -15.18 22.12 -9.63
CA VAL A 224 -14.51 23.39 -9.31
C VAL A 224 -13.62 23.88 -10.46
N PHE A 225 -12.81 22.99 -11.05
CA PHE A 225 -11.76 23.33 -12.01
C PHE A 225 -12.01 22.78 -13.42
N GLY A 226 -13.13 22.08 -13.63
CA GLY A 226 -13.45 21.43 -14.90
C GLY A 226 -12.73 20.10 -15.13
N SER A 227 -13.20 19.32 -16.11
CA SER A 227 -12.78 17.93 -16.33
C SER A 227 -11.31 17.76 -16.74
N LYS A 228 -10.72 18.78 -17.37
CA LYS A 228 -9.31 18.77 -17.83
C LYS A 228 -8.31 18.92 -16.69
N LEU A 229 -8.60 19.79 -15.72
CA LEU A 229 -7.71 20.06 -14.58
C LEU A 229 -8.02 19.19 -13.36
N ALA A 230 -9.21 18.59 -13.28
CA ALA A 230 -9.61 17.73 -12.18
C ALA A 230 -8.64 16.59 -11.81
N PRO A 231 -7.92 15.93 -12.76
CA PRO A 231 -6.95 14.91 -12.42
C PRO A 231 -5.74 15.43 -11.63
N LEU A 232 -5.39 16.71 -11.74
CA LEU A 232 -4.19 17.27 -11.09
C LEU A 232 -4.28 17.27 -9.57
N PRO A 233 -5.26 17.94 -8.94
CA PRO A 233 -5.41 17.90 -7.50
C PRO A 233 -5.69 16.47 -7.01
N ALA A 234 -6.35 15.63 -7.82
CA ALA A 234 -6.59 14.23 -7.47
C ALA A 234 -5.29 13.41 -7.38
N VAL A 235 -4.38 13.54 -8.35
CA VAL A 235 -3.07 12.87 -8.29
C VAL A 235 -2.24 13.40 -7.12
N VAL A 236 -2.15 14.72 -6.95
CA VAL A 236 -1.35 15.32 -5.87
C VAL A 236 -1.89 14.89 -4.50
N ALA A 237 -3.20 14.93 -4.28
CA ALA A 237 -3.82 14.48 -3.04
C ALA A 237 -3.58 12.98 -2.77
N THR A 238 -3.63 12.14 -3.82
CA THR A 238 -3.37 10.70 -3.70
C THR A 238 -1.94 10.44 -3.24
N PHE A 239 -0.96 11.13 -3.82
CA PHE A 239 0.45 11.01 -3.43
C PHE A 239 0.73 11.62 -2.05
N LEU A 240 0.06 12.72 -1.69
CA LEU A 240 0.15 13.30 -0.35
C LEU A 240 -0.32 12.29 0.71
N VAL A 241 -1.52 11.72 0.55
CA VAL A 241 -2.04 10.70 1.48
C VAL A 241 -1.12 9.49 1.53
N SER A 242 -0.59 9.03 0.39
CA SER A 242 0.42 7.97 0.36
C SER A 242 1.65 8.32 1.20
N GLY A 243 2.21 9.52 1.04
CA GLY A 243 3.38 9.98 1.79
C GLY A 243 3.13 10.02 3.29
N LEU A 244 2.01 10.60 3.73
CA LEU A 244 1.60 10.64 5.14
C LEU A 244 1.50 9.24 5.75
N MET A 245 0.94 8.28 5.02
CA MET A 245 0.82 6.91 5.50
C MET A 245 2.18 6.22 5.62
N HIS A 246 3.12 6.49 4.73
CA HIS A 246 4.49 5.98 4.86
C HIS A 246 5.17 6.58 6.09
N GLU A 247 5.06 7.89 6.32
CA GLU A 247 5.64 8.52 7.52
C GLU A 247 5.06 7.95 8.80
N LEU A 248 3.76 7.69 8.82
CA LEU A 248 3.12 7.04 9.95
C LEU A 248 3.67 5.63 10.21
N ILE A 249 3.89 4.83 9.16
CA ILE A 249 4.47 3.49 9.28
C ILE A 249 5.92 3.56 9.77
N PHE A 250 6.73 4.47 9.22
CA PHE A 250 8.10 4.67 9.67
C PHE A 250 8.17 5.20 11.11
N PHE A 251 7.22 6.06 11.50
CA PHE A 251 7.06 6.49 12.89
C PHE A 251 6.79 5.30 13.81
N TYR A 252 5.91 4.36 13.43
CA TYR A 252 5.67 3.17 14.26
C TYR A 252 6.89 2.28 14.39
N ILE A 253 7.62 2.05 13.29
CA ILE A 253 8.80 1.18 13.26
C ILE A 253 9.98 1.81 14.02
N GLY A 254 10.28 3.08 13.72
CA GLY A 254 11.47 3.76 14.21
C GLY A 254 11.27 4.54 15.51
N ARG A 255 10.03 4.87 15.88
CA ARG A 255 9.66 5.73 17.03
C ARG A 255 10.35 7.09 17.04
N LYS A 256 10.77 7.55 15.86
CA LYS A 256 11.34 8.89 15.65
C LYS A 256 10.28 9.80 15.05
N PRO A 257 10.23 11.09 15.44
CA PRO A 257 9.26 12.03 14.87
C PRO A 257 9.39 12.11 13.34
N PRO A 258 8.27 12.31 12.62
CA PRO A 258 8.28 12.44 11.16
C PRO A 258 9.10 13.66 10.75
N ASN A 259 10.00 13.47 9.78
CA ASN A 259 10.83 14.54 9.23
C ASN A 259 10.26 15.15 7.95
N TRP A 260 9.10 14.68 7.49
CA TRP A 260 8.38 15.18 6.32
C TRP A 260 9.08 14.97 4.97
N GLU A 261 10.28 14.36 4.95
CA GLU A 261 11.05 14.20 3.72
C GLU A 261 10.41 13.13 2.81
N LEU A 262 9.84 12.07 3.39
CA LEU A 262 9.09 11.03 2.66
C LEU A 262 7.84 11.64 2.03
N THR A 263 7.09 12.45 2.77
CA THR A 263 5.90 13.13 2.25
C THR A 263 6.27 14.05 1.09
N CYS A 264 7.34 14.84 1.25
CA CYS A 264 7.86 15.70 0.18
C CYS A 264 8.20 14.90 -1.08
N PHE A 265 8.88 13.76 -0.92
CA PHE A 265 9.22 12.86 -2.02
C PHE A 265 7.97 12.41 -2.79
N PHE A 266 6.97 11.87 -2.11
CA PHE A 266 5.74 11.42 -2.78
C PHE A 266 5.02 12.58 -3.48
N VAL A 267 4.90 13.75 -2.84
CA VAL A 267 4.25 14.92 -3.44
C VAL A 267 4.97 15.39 -4.70
N LEU A 268 6.31 15.39 -4.72
CA LEU A 268 7.09 15.73 -5.91
C LEU A 268 6.82 14.77 -7.08
N HIS A 269 6.72 13.47 -6.80
CA HIS A 269 6.32 12.47 -7.79
C HIS A 269 4.89 12.67 -8.30
N GLY A 270 3.95 12.94 -7.40
CA GLY A 270 2.56 13.25 -7.73
C GLY A 270 2.47 14.47 -8.63
N ARG A 271 3.23 15.52 -8.30
CA ARG A 271 3.34 16.74 -9.10
C ARG A 271 3.86 16.45 -10.51
N HIS A 272 4.99 15.73 -10.63
CA HIS A 272 5.56 15.39 -11.93
C HIS A 272 4.57 14.60 -12.80
N ARG A 273 3.88 13.61 -12.21
CA ARG A 273 2.84 12.82 -12.90
C ARG A 273 1.65 13.68 -13.31
N ALA A 274 1.20 14.58 -12.44
CA ALA A 274 0.08 15.48 -12.71
C ALA A 274 0.39 16.38 -13.92
N PHE A 275 1.54 17.04 -13.95
CA PHE A 275 1.93 17.92 -15.06
C PHE A 275 2.12 17.20 -16.39
N ARG A 276 2.61 15.95 -16.38
CA ARG A 276 2.76 15.15 -17.60
C ARG A 276 1.42 14.83 -18.27
N ASN A 277 0.32 14.76 -17.52
CA ASN A 277 -1.03 14.49 -18.04
C ASN A 277 -1.70 15.69 -18.73
N ILE A 278 -1.18 16.93 -18.57
CA ILE A 278 -1.77 18.14 -19.18
C ILE A 278 -1.23 18.40 -20.58
N ARG A 279 -0.03 17.89 -20.91
CA ARG A 279 0.59 18.20 -22.21
C ARG A 279 -0.20 17.54 -23.36
N PRO A 280 -0.57 18.32 -24.41
CA PRO A 280 -1.22 17.76 -25.58
C PRO A 280 -0.30 16.75 -26.27
N SER A 281 -0.91 15.72 -26.87
CA SER A 281 -0.24 14.60 -27.55
C SER A 281 0.70 15.01 -28.69
N SER A 282 0.59 16.24 -29.20
CA SER A 282 1.44 16.86 -30.22
C SER A 282 2.71 17.55 -29.67
N ALA A 283 2.77 17.81 -28.35
CA ALA A 283 3.96 18.34 -27.67
C ALA A 283 4.71 17.21 -26.94
N ARG A 284 4.69 16.01 -27.53
CA ARG A 284 5.46 14.84 -27.10
C ARG A 284 6.92 15.00 -27.56
N ILE A 285 7.51 16.17 -27.30
CA ILE A 285 8.95 16.35 -27.38
C ILE A 285 9.52 15.48 -26.27
N GLU A 286 10.35 14.55 -26.71
CA GLU A 286 11.25 13.72 -25.93
C GLU A 286 12.16 14.64 -25.11
N VAL A 287 11.62 15.13 -23.99
CA VAL A 287 12.40 15.82 -22.99
C VAL A 287 13.01 14.72 -22.13
N ASP A 288 14.04 14.08 -22.70
CA ASP A 288 15.14 13.44 -21.98
C ASP A 288 15.90 14.53 -21.21
N PHE A 289 15.25 15.10 -20.18
CA PHE A 289 15.90 15.92 -19.17
C PHE A 289 15.80 15.21 -17.83
N LEU A 290 16.13 13.93 -17.80
CA LEU A 290 16.71 13.31 -16.63
C LEU A 290 17.70 12.26 -17.12
N PRO A 291 19.00 12.37 -16.82
CA PRO A 291 19.92 11.28 -17.12
C PRO A 291 19.36 10.01 -16.46
N LYS A 292 19.50 8.84 -17.08
CA LYS A 292 19.10 7.53 -16.49
C LYS A 292 19.67 7.30 -15.08
N SER A 293 20.70 8.07 -14.70
CA SER A 293 21.24 8.14 -13.33
C SER A 293 20.32 8.83 -12.31
N LEU A 294 19.35 9.65 -12.73
CA LEU A 294 18.36 10.27 -11.84
C LEU A 294 17.22 9.31 -11.48
N ASP A 295 16.79 8.41 -12.37
CA ASP A 295 15.83 7.35 -12.02
C ASP A 295 16.41 6.40 -10.96
N ILE A 296 17.71 6.12 -11.03
CA ILE A 296 18.45 5.36 -9.99
C ILE A 296 18.63 6.20 -8.72
N LYS A 297 18.86 7.52 -8.82
CA LYS A 297 18.89 8.44 -7.65
C LYS A 297 17.53 8.59 -6.95
N VAL A 298 16.46 8.50 -7.72
CA VAL A 298 15.07 8.61 -7.26
C VAL A 298 14.64 7.32 -6.56
N CYS A 299 14.97 6.15 -7.12
CA CYS A 299 14.82 4.85 -6.46
C CYS A 299 15.71 4.74 -5.20
N THR A 300 16.89 5.37 -5.17
CA THR A 300 17.74 5.46 -3.96
C THR A 300 17.29 6.52 -2.96
N SER A 301 16.38 7.43 -3.34
CA SER A 301 15.74 8.37 -2.41
C SER A 301 14.68 7.68 -1.54
N ASP A 302 14.06 6.60 -2.03
CA ASP A 302 13.20 5.69 -1.25
C ASP A 302 13.90 5.11 -0.01
N VAL A 303 15.24 5.13 0.00
CA VAL A 303 16.07 4.43 1.00
C VAL A 303 17.03 5.36 1.75
N LEU A 304 17.43 6.49 1.17
CA LEU A 304 18.20 7.51 1.89
C LEU A 304 17.50 8.00 3.17
N LEU A 305 16.17 7.89 3.21
CA LEU A 305 15.33 8.11 4.38
C LEU A 305 15.17 6.90 5.31
N VAL A 306 15.28 5.69 4.77
CA VAL A 306 15.19 4.43 5.51
C VAL A 306 16.53 4.08 6.20
N ALA A 307 17.64 4.62 5.68
CA ALA A 307 18.99 4.35 6.13
C ALA A 307 19.64 5.48 6.98
N ARG A 308 18.90 6.55 7.31
CA ARG A 308 19.29 7.59 8.28
C ARG A 308 18.57 7.38 9.62
#